data_AF-A0A345HIH6-F1
#
_entry.id   AF-A0A345HIH6-F1
#
_cell.length_a   1.000
_cell.length_b   1.000
_cell.length_c   1.000
_cell.angle_alpha   90.00
_cell.angle_beta   90.00
_cell.angle_gamma   90.00
#
_symmetry.space_group_name_H-M   'P 1'
#
loop_
_entity.id
_entity.type
_entity.pdbx_description
1 polymer ?
#
loop_
_entity_poly.entity_id
_entity_poly.type
_entity_poly.pdbx_seq_one_letter_code
_entity_poly.pdbx_strand_id
1 'polypeptide(L)'
;MTDLTTTPRHTTPRRTTPAAAPEVREPAHVPLAHVVRGGVIEGVHHGSVVVLAADGGVEFLAGDIEAAFYPRSALKPLQAVGLLRAGLPPLDDEALALTAASHSGEERHLTTARRILDAAGLSEDDLRNVPDLPYGAERREEWLRLGHGRTRLAQNCSGKHAAMVLTAQARGWPLENYADAGHPLQRALAETVEDLTGQRIARVTVDGCGAPLYSVSLHGLTRAIARLATAAPGTDEGRVAHAMRAYPEMVSGTGRDVARLMRAVPGLLAKDGFEGVQVAALPDGRAVGVKIADGADRARMPVTAAALARAGVDPGILAGFARTPVIGGGAEVGSLRAAGALAPRAPEEPAP
;
A
#
# COMPACT_ATOMS: atom_id res chain seq x y z
N MET A 1 -7.11 -49.89 -26.61
CA MET A 1 -7.40 -48.76 -27.50
C MET A 1 -8.55 -48.00 -26.87
N THR A 2 -8.45 -46.76 -26.42
CA THR A 2 -7.33 -45.83 -26.29
C THR A 2 -7.79 -44.80 -25.27
N ASP A 3 -6.84 -44.39 -24.45
CA ASP A 3 -6.89 -43.37 -23.42
C ASP A 3 -7.31 -42.00 -23.99
N LEU A 4 -7.94 -41.13 -23.18
CA LEU A 4 -7.99 -39.66 -23.40
C LEU A 4 -8.41 -38.95 -22.10
N THR A 5 -7.60 -39.09 -21.04
CA THR A 5 -7.57 -38.09 -19.97
C THR A 5 -7.09 -36.75 -20.54
N THR A 6 -7.99 -35.77 -20.62
CA THR A 6 -7.63 -34.41 -21.04
C THR A 6 -7.24 -33.62 -19.80
N THR A 7 -5.95 -33.55 -19.52
CA THR A 7 -5.39 -32.64 -18.51
C THR A 7 -5.56 -31.18 -18.99
N PRO A 8 -6.07 -30.27 -18.13
CA PRO A 8 -6.12 -28.86 -18.48
C PRO A 8 -4.70 -28.32 -18.59
N ARG A 9 -4.35 -27.79 -19.76
CA ARG A 9 -3.08 -27.09 -19.95
C ARG A 9 -3.12 -25.81 -19.15
N HIS A 10 -2.34 -25.74 -18.07
CA HIS A 10 -1.95 -24.47 -17.47
C HIS A 10 -1.19 -23.66 -18.52
N THR A 11 -1.86 -22.74 -19.19
CA THR A 11 -1.21 -21.69 -19.96
C THR A 11 -0.47 -20.80 -18.97
N THR A 12 0.85 -20.97 -18.89
CA THR A 12 1.72 -20.06 -18.17
C THR A 12 1.56 -18.67 -18.79
N PRO A 13 1.25 -17.60 -18.02
CA PRO A 13 1.15 -16.27 -18.59
C PRO A 13 2.48 -15.93 -19.27
N ARG A 14 2.42 -15.45 -20.51
CA ARG A 14 3.60 -15.04 -21.27
C ARG A 14 4.25 -13.87 -20.51
N ARG A 15 5.35 -14.13 -19.81
CA ARG A 15 6.17 -13.08 -19.15
C ARG A 15 6.59 -12.07 -20.21
N THR A 16 5.91 -10.93 -20.28
CA THR A 16 6.33 -9.80 -21.09
C THR A 16 7.56 -9.19 -20.45
N THR A 17 8.59 -8.91 -21.24
CA THR A 17 9.78 -8.20 -20.76
C THR A 17 9.32 -6.86 -20.13
N PRO A 18 9.69 -6.56 -18.88
CA PRO A 18 9.32 -5.30 -18.25
C PRO A 18 9.82 -4.11 -19.07
N ALA A 19 9.06 -3.01 -19.07
CA ALA A 19 9.51 -1.74 -19.64
C ALA A 19 10.76 -1.23 -18.92
N ALA A 20 11.44 -0.24 -19.51
CA ALA A 20 12.59 0.41 -18.88
C ALA A 20 12.24 0.96 -17.49
N ALA A 21 13.25 1.10 -16.64
CA ALA A 21 13.06 1.68 -15.32
C ALA A 21 12.66 3.16 -15.43
N PRO A 22 11.81 3.67 -14.51
CA PRO A 22 11.49 5.09 -14.46
C PRO A 22 12.73 5.92 -14.15
N GLU A 23 12.76 7.16 -14.65
CA GLU A 23 13.91 8.03 -14.47
C GLU A 23 14.03 8.54 -13.03
N VAL A 24 15.26 8.52 -12.50
CA VAL A 24 15.58 9.19 -11.23
C VAL A 24 15.85 10.66 -11.53
N ARG A 25 14.84 11.50 -11.29
CA ARG A 25 14.89 12.96 -11.50
C ARG A 25 13.94 13.66 -10.54
N GLU A 26 14.05 14.99 -10.46
CA GLU A 26 13.10 15.81 -9.71
C GLU A 26 11.68 15.65 -10.32
N PRO A 27 10.66 15.26 -9.53
CA PRO A 27 9.30 15.13 -10.04
C PRO A 27 8.63 16.49 -10.24
N ALA A 28 7.94 16.68 -11.36
CA ALA A 28 7.16 17.88 -11.64
C ALA A 28 5.78 17.84 -10.92
N HIS A 29 5.78 17.99 -9.60
CA HIS A 29 4.56 18.02 -8.79
C HIS A 29 3.76 19.32 -8.96
N VAL A 30 2.42 19.23 -8.89
CA VAL A 30 1.49 20.38 -9.01
C VAL A 30 0.65 20.55 -7.75
N PRO A 31 0.02 21.72 -7.50
CA PRO A 31 -0.91 21.90 -6.38
C PRO A 31 -2.06 20.87 -6.40
N LEU A 32 -2.25 20.14 -5.30
CA LEU A 32 -3.32 19.13 -5.16
C LEU A 32 -4.28 19.37 -3.99
N ALA A 33 -3.84 20.08 -2.94
CA ALA A 33 -4.68 20.38 -1.79
C ALA A 33 -4.35 21.73 -1.17
N HIS A 34 -5.38 22.41 -0.66
CA HIS A 34 -5.26 23.67 0.05
C HIS A 34 -5.66 23.49 1.51
N VAL A 35 -4.85 24.03 2.41
CA VAL A 35 -5.25 24.36 3.78
C VAL A 35 -5.87 25.74 3.74
N VAL A 36 -7.14 25.83 4.12
CA VAL A 36 -7.89 27.09 4.16
C VAL A 36 -8.22 27.40 5.62
N ARG A 37 -7.93 28.62 6.07
CA ARG A 37 -8.29 29.15 7.40
C ARG A 37 -8.93 30.53 7.23
N GLY A 38 -10.13 30.72 7.78
CA GLY A 38 -10.84 32.00 7.68
C GLY A 38 -11.03 32.49 6.24
N GLY A 39 -11.17 31.57 5.28
CA GLY A 39 -11.29 31.87 3.85
C GLY A 39 -9.95 32.08 3.11
N VAL A 40 -8.83 32.20 3.82
CA VAL A 40 -7.49 32.38 3.22
C VAL A 40 -6.84 31.02 2.97
N ILE A 41 -6.26 30.82 1.79
CA ILE A 41 -5.39 29.67 1.51
C ILE A 41 -4.06 29.93 2.23
N GLU A 42 -3.86 29.27 3.37
CA GLU A 42 -2.65 29.43 4.19
C GLU A 42 -1.57 28.40 3.85
N GLY A 43 -1.93 27.30 3.18
CA GLY A 43 -0.98 26.26 2.79
C GLY A 43 -1.41 25.54 1.51
N VAL A 44 -0.42 25.15 0.71
CA VAL A 44 -0.62 24.42 -0.54
C VAL A 44 0.25 23.18 -0.54
N HIS A 45 -0.38 22.01 -0.58
CA HIS A 45 0.33 20.75 -0.78
C HIS A 45 0.41 20.43 -2.27
N HIS A 46 1.64 20.26 -2.74
CA HIS A 46 1.93 19.81 -4.09
C HIS A 46 2.01 18.27 -4.14
N GLY A 47 1.83 17.69 -5.31
CA GLY A 47 2.01 16.26 -5.50
C GLY A 47 1.69 15.80 -6.91
N SER A 48 1.52 14.49 -7.04
CA SER A 48 1.08 13.83 -8.27
C SER A 48 -0.10 12.90 -8.00
N VAL A 49 -1.01 12.81 -8.96
CA VAL A 49 -2.14 11.87 -8.96
C VAL A 49 -2.32 11.25 -10.33
N VAL A 50 -2.66 9.97 -10.34
CA VAL A 50 -3.15 9.25 -11.52
C VAL A 50 -4.46 8.55 -11.17
N VAL A 51 -5.41 8.59 -12.09
CA VAL A 51 -6.62 7.74 -12.10
C VAL A 51 -6.57 6.90 -13.37
N LEU A 52 -6.63 5.58 -13.19
CA LEU A 52 -6.68 4.61 -14.26
C LEU A 52 -8.14 4.17 -14.48
N ALA A 53 -8.53 4.07 -15.74
CA ALA A 53 -9.75 3.42 -16.19
C ALA A 53 -9.65 1.90 -16.02
N ALA A 54 -10.78 1.20 -16.15
CA ALA A 54 -10.87 -0.26 -16.01
C ALA A 54 -10.00 -1.03 -17.02
N ASP A 55 -9.74 -0.45 -18.20
CA ASP A 55 -8.85 -1.02 -19.22
C ASP A 55 -7.36 -0.74 -18.97
N GLY A 56 -7.03 0.00 -17.91
CA GLY A 56 -5.68 0.41 -17.54
C GLY A 56 -5.20 1.70 -18.20
N GLY A 57 -6.02 2.35 -19.03
CA GLY A 57 -5.73 3.68 -19.59
C GLY A 57 -5.74 4.77 -18.52
N VAL A 58 -5.00 5.86 -18.73
CA VAL A 58 -5.00 7.01 -17.82
C VAL A 58 -6.22 7.89 -18.12
N GLU A 59 -7.18 7.94 -17.19
CA GLU A 59 -8.39 8.78 -17.29
C GLU A 59 -8.12 10.20 -16.76
N PHE A 60 -7.31 10.30 -15.70
CA PHE A 60 -6.92 11.59 -15.13
C PHE A 60 -5.47 11.56 -14.65
N LEU A 61 -4.77 12.67 -14.85
CA LEU A 61 -3.42 12.89 -14.39
C LEU A 61 -3.25 14.32 -13.90
N ALA A 62 -2.55 14.49 -12.78
CA ALA A 62 -2.04 15.76 -12.31
C ALA A 62 -0.61 15.58 -11.78
N GLY A 63 0.31 16.44 -12.18
CA GLY A 63 1.72 16.37 -11.82
C GLY A 63 2.47 15.26 -12.56
N ASP A 64 3.51 14.73 -11.94
CA ASP A 64 4.42 13.78 -12.54
C ASP A 64 4.24 12.37 -11.97
N ILE A 65 3.79 11.46 -12.80
CA ILE A 65 3.48 10.08 -12.39
C ILE A 65 4.59 9.09 -12.80
N GLU A 66 5.60 9.55 -13.54
CA GLU A 66 6.62 8.71 -14.18
C GLU A 66 8.00 8.83 -13.51
N ALA A 67 8.27 9.90 -12.77
CA ALA A 67 9.50 9.99 -11.98
C ALA A 67 9.59 8.83 -10.97
N ALA A 68 10.79 8.26 -10.83
CA ALA A 68 11.05 7.21 -9.85
C ALA A 68 10.92 7.78 -8.44
N PHE A 69 10.13 7.11 -7.60
CA PHE A 69 10.05 7.40 -6.17
C PHE A 69 10.04 6.09 -5.38
N TYR A 70 10.19 6.18 -4.07
CA TYR A 70 10.04 5.04 -3.18
C TYR A 70 8.61 4.99 -2.62
N PRO A 71 7.78 3.98 -2.97
CA PRO A 71 6.42 3.86 -2.44
C PRO A 71 6.35 3.52 -0.94
N ARG A 72 7.50 3.21 -0.35
CA ARG A 72 7.60 2.72 1.04
C ARG A 72 6.64 1.55 1.23
N SER A 73 5.82 1.59 2.27
CA SER A 73 4.89 0.52 2.59
C SER A 73 3.76 0.29 1.59
N ALA A 74 3.52 1.21 0.64
CA ALA A 74 2.52 1.00 -0.40
C ALA A 74 2.87 -0.19 -1.33
N LEU A 75 4.13 -0.64 -1.31
CA LEU A 75 4.63 -1.76 -2.10
C LEU A 75 4.34 -3.14 -1.49
N LYS A 76 3.93 -3.21 -0.21
CA LYS A 76 3.79 -4.47 0.53
C LYS A 76 2.83 -5.49 -0.08
N PRO A 77 1.72 -5.11 -0.74
CA PRO A 77 0.88 -6.08 -1.45
C PRO A 77 1.67 -6.86 -2.53
N LEU A 78 2.56 -6.18 -3.26
CA LEU A 78 3.43 -6.82 -4.28
C LEU A 78 4.46 -7.72 -3.60
N GLN A 79 5.00 -7.31 -2.45
CA GLN A 79 5.92 -8.13 -1.67
C GLN A 79 5.22 -9.40 -1.14
N ALA A 80 3.98 -9.29 -0.67
CA ALA A 80 3.19 -10.45 -0.21
C ALA A 80 2.93 -11.45 -1.36
N VAL A 81 2.59 -10.95 -2.56
CA VAL A 81 2.50 -11.80 -3.76
C VAL A 81 3.85 -12.48 -4.05
N GLY A 82 4.95 -11.72 -3.93
CA GLY A 82 6.29 -12.27 -4.14
C GLY A 82 6.66 -13.35 -3.13
N LEU A 83 6.21 -13.25 -1.88
CA LEU A 83 6.40 -14.28 -0.86
C LEU A 83 5.62 -15.56 -1.23
N LEU A 84 4.36 -15.45 -1.65
CA LEU A 84 3.58 -16.60 -2.13
C LEU A 84 4.26 -17.28 -3.31
N ARG A 85 4.69 -16.51 -4.33
CA ARG A 85 5.43 -17.01 -5.49
C ARG A 85 6.77 -17.64 -5.12
N ALA A 86 7.42 -17.17 -4.06
CA ALA A 86 8.67 -17.71 -3.53
C ALA A 86 8.47 -18.96 -2.65
N GLY A 87 7.23 -19.40 -2.42
CA GLY A 87 6.90 -20.60 -1.66
C GLY A 87 6.63 -20.36 -0.19
N LEU A 88 6.09 -19.20 0.19
CA LEU A 88 5.55 -18.96 1.53
C LEU A 88 4.53 -20.08 1.87
N PRO A 89 4.73 -20.83 2.99
CA PRO A 89 3.78 -21.81 3.46
C PRO A 89 2.36 -21.25 3.63
N PRO A 90 1.30 -22.07 3.49
CA PRO A 90 -0.07 -21.60 3.63
C PRO A 90 -0.32 -20.89 4.96
N LEU A 91 -0.88 -19.68 4.87
CA LEU A 91 -1.39 -18.89 5.98
C LEU A 91 -2.90 -18.75 5.80
N ASP A 92 -3.63 -18.55 6.90
CA ASP A 92 -5.01 -18.08 6.81
C ASP A 92 -5.07 -16.62 6.32
N ASP A 93 -6.25 -16.17 5.92
CA ASP A 93 -6.44 -14.84 5.33
C ASP A 93 -6.05 -13.71 6.29
N GLU A 94 -6.24 -13.90 7.60
CA GLU A 94 -5.84 -12.92 8.61
C GLU A 94 -4.30 -12.75 8.66
N ALA A 95 -3.57 -13.86 8.72
CA ALA A 95 -2.10 -13.84 8.69
C ALA A 95 -1.56 -13.39 7.33
N LEU A 96 -2.22 -13.76 6.22
CA LEU A 96 -1.85 -13.30 4.88
C LEU A 96 -2.03 -11.78 4.75
N ALA A 97 -3.12 -11.22 5.28
CA ALA A 97 -3.33 -9.77 5.30
C ALA A 97 -2.21 -9.04 6.07
N LEU A 98 -1.76 -9.61 7.18
CA LEU A 98 -0.67 -9.07 7.98
C LEU A 98 0.68 -9.05 7.21
N THR A 99 0.90 -9.96 6.27
CA THR A 99 2.12 -9.95 5.43
C THR A 99 2.21 -8.71 4.52
N ALA A 100 1.06 -8.15 4.14
CA ALA A 100 0.95 -6.94 3.32
C ALA A 100 0.85 -5.64 4.16
N ALA A 101 0.98 -5.75 5.49
CA ALA A 101 0.57 -4.70 6.41
C ALA A 101 1.67 -3.69 6.80
N SER A 102 1.22 -2.48 7.14
CA SER A 102 1.92 -1.56 8.04
C SER A 102 1.10 -1.39 9.32
N HIS A 103 1.09 -2.43 10.15
CA HIS A 103 0.14 -2.52 11.26
C HIS A 103 0.42 -1.50 12.37
N SER A 104 -0.63 -1.15 13.11
CA SER A 104 -0.56 -0.28 14.29
C SER A 104 0.10 -0.93 15.50
N GLY A 105 0.34 -2.25 15.49
CA GLY A 105 0.94 -2.94 16.64
C GLY A 105 -0.07 -3.25 17.74
N GLU A 106 -1.37 -3.28 17.41
CA GLU A 106 -2.42 -3.79 18.30
C GLU A 106 -2.21 -5.28 18.61
N GLU A 107 -2.70 -5.77 19.76
CA GLU A 107 -2.45 -7.14 20.23
C GLU A 107 -2.78 -8.23 19.19
N ARG A 108 -3.84 -8.03 18.40
CA ARG A 108 -4.20 -8.95 17.30
C ARG A 108 -3.10 -9.07 16.24
N HIS A 109 -2.44 -7.96 15.90
CA HIS A 109 -1.29 -7.96 15.00
C HIS A 109 -0.11 -8.70 15.61
N LEU A 110 0.22 -8.40 16.87
CA LEU A 110 1.36 -8.99 17.56
C LEU A 110 1.19 -10.50 17.73
N THR A 111 0.00 -10.92 18.16
CA THR A 111 -0.38 -12.34 18.29
C THR A 111 -0.32 -13.07 16.94
N THR A 112 -0.80 -12.44 15.87
CA THR A 112 -0.73 -13.05 14.53
C THR A 112 0.70 -13.14 14.01
N ALA A 113 1.54 -12.12 14.23
CA ALA A 113 2.96 -12.18 13.87
C ALA A 113 3.71 -13.28 14.65
N ARG A 114 3.45 -13.43 15.96
CA ARG A 114 3.98 -14.55 16.76
C ARG A 114 3.54 -15.89 16.19
N ARG A 115 2.26 -16.06 15.88
CA ARG A 115 1.73 -17.30 15.29
C ARG A 115 2.41 -17.67 13.96
N ILE A 116 2.75 -16.68 13.12
CA ILE A 116 3.50 -16.92 11.87
C ILE A 116 4.92 -17.43 12.18
N LEU A 117 5.58 -16.89 13.21
CA LEU A 117 6.91 -17.34 13.64
C LEU A 117 6.85 -18.74 14.28
N ASP A 118 5.88 -18.97 15.16
CA ASP A 118 5.68 -20.24 15.88
C ASP A 118 5.43 -21.41 14.92
N ALA A 119 4.76 -21.17 13.79
CA ALA A 119 4.54 -22.18 12.74
C ALA A 119 5.85 -22.75 12.16
N ALA A 120 6.96 -22.03 12.34
CA ALA A 120 8.31 -22.39 11.95
C ALA A 120 9.21 -22.73 13.15
N GLY A 121 8.71 -22.69 14.39
CA GLY A 121 9.55 -22.79 15.59
C GLY A 121 10.55 -21.64 15.74
N LEU A 122 10.23 -20.48 15.16
CA LEU A 122 11.03 -19.26 15.22
C LEU A 122 10.50 -18.32 16.30
N SER A 123 11.32 -17.35 16.70
CA SER A 123 10.95 -16.33 17.69
C SER A 123 11.18 -14.91 17.17
N GLU A 124 10.89 -13.92 18.02
CA GLU A 124 11.21 -12.52 17.72
C GLU A 124 12.71 -12.28 17.45
N ASP A 125 13.60 -13.12 18.00
CA ASP A 125 15.05 -13.00 17.81
C ASP A 125 15.51 -13.34 16.38
N ASP A 126 14.68 -14.05 15.62
CA ASP A 126 14.91 -14.35 14.21
C ASP A 126 14.54 -13.17 13.30
N LEU A 127 13.83 -12.17 13.83
CA LEU A 127 13.51 -10.98 13.07
C LEU A 127 14.75 -10.09 12.86
N ARG A 128 14.83 -9.50 11.67
CA ARG A 128 15.89 -8.56 11.26
C ARG A 128 15.37 -7.14 11.08
N ASN A 129 14.07 -6.90 11.29
CA ASN A 129 13.56 -5.53 11.32
C ASN A 129 14.04 -4.78 12.57
N VAL A 130 14.22 -3.47 12.43
CA VAL A 130 14.61 -2.63 13.57
C VAL A 130 13.59 -2.71 14.71
N PRO A 131 14.01 -2.72 15.99
CA PRO A 131 13.08 -2.56 17.10
C PRO A 131 12.42 -1.18 17.06
N ASP A 132 11.12 -1.12 17.29
CA ASP A 132 10.39 0.15 17.37
C ASP A 132 9.19 0.05 18.32
N LEU A 133 8.44 1.14 18.44
CA LEU A 133 7.18 1.20 19.17
C LEU A 133 5.99 0.97 18.23
N PRO A 134 4.80 0.63 18.76
CA PRO A 134 3.57 0.58 17.98
C PRO A 134 3.30 1.87 17.19
N TYR A 135 2.70 1.72 16.00
CA TYR A 135 2.46 2.84 15.10
C TYR A 135 1.17 3.61 15.46
N GLY A 136 1.31 4.93 15.55
CA GLY A 136 0.24 5.86 15.95
C GLY A 136 0.48 6.42 17.36
N ALA A 137 0.11 7.69 17.58
CA ALA A 137 0.36 8.36 18.85
C ALA A 137 -0.30 7.65 20.04
N GLU A 138 -1.60 7.38 19.93
CA GLU A 138 -2.38 6.72 20.99
C GLU A 138 -1.80 5.34 21.36
N ARG A 139 -1.47 4.51 20.35
CA ARG A 139 -0.91 3.17 20.58
C ARG A 139 0.49 3.21 21.18
N ARG A 140 1.32 4.13 20.72
CA ARG A 140 2.65 4.35 21.28
C ARG A 140 2.56 4.79 22.75
N GLU A 141 1.65 5.71 23.08
CA GLU A 141 1.47 6.22 24.44
C GLU A 141 0.92 5.15 25.38
N GLU A 142 -0.08 4.37 24.94
CA GLU A 142 -0.60 3.23 25.68
C GLU A 142 0.50 2.19 25.96
N TRP A 143 1.28 1.83 24.95
CA TRP A 143 2.38 0.86 25.06
C TRP A 143 3.44 1.28 26.09
N LEU A 144 3.86 2.55 26.03
CA LEU A 144 4.84 3.10 26.97
C LEU A 144 4.27 3.20 28.40
N ARG A 145 2.99 3.56 28.54
CA ARG A 145 2.30 3.63 29.84
C ARG A 145 2.21 2.26 30.52
N LEU A 146 2.15 1.18 29.75
CA LEU A 146 2.21 -0.20 30.25
C LEU A 146 3.64 -0.68 30.59
N GLY A 147 4.65 0.18 30.43
CA GLY A 147 6.04 -0.11 30.77
C GLY A 147 6.81 -0.90 29.69
N HIS A 148 6.24 -1.04 28.49
CA HIS A 148 6.91 -1.74 27.40
C HIS A 148 7.95 -0.84 26.70
N GLY A 149 9.05 -1.46 26.24
CA GLY A 149 10.09 -0.82 25.44
C GLY A 149 9.90 -1.03 23.93
N ARG A 150 10.92 -0.67 23.15
CA ARG A 150 10.97 -0.97 21.72
C ARG A 150 11.19 -2.46 21.49
N THR A 151 10.44 -3.06 20.57
CA THR A 151 10.58 -4.47 20.21
C THR A 151 10.51 -4.63 18.68
N ARG A 152 11.09 -5.70 18.14
CA ARG A 152 10.98 -6.01 16.70
C ARG A 152 9.55 -6.40 16.36
N LEU A 153 8.84 -7.05 17.28
CA LEU A 153 7.46 -7.44 17.07
C LEU A 153 6.51 -6.22 16.98
N ALA A 154 6.75 -5.17 17.79
CA ALA A 154 5.93 -3.96 17.81
C ALA A 154 6.13 -3.07 16.57
N GLN A 155 7.27 -3.19 15.89
CA GLN A 155 7.54 -2.44 14.67
C GLN A 155 6.55 -2.81 13.56
N ASN A 156 6.03 -1.82 12.84
CA ASN A 156 4.89 -1.96 11.91
C ASN A 156 5.12 -2.84 10.66
N CYS A 157 6.33 -3.35 10.43
CA CYS A 157 6.64 -4.31 9.37
C CYS A 157 6.86 -5.73 9.91
N SER A 158 6.70 -5.99 11.21
CA SER A 158 7.04 -7.29 11.81
C SER A 158 6.26 -8.44 11.16
N GLY A 159 4.99 -8.22 10.78
CA GLY A 159 4.20 -9.18 10.00
C GLY A 159 4.83 -9.60 8.66
N LYS A 160 5.30 -8.63 7.88
CA LYS A 160 6.03 -8.89 6.63
C LYS A 160 7.34 -9.64 6.91
N HIS A 161 8.06 -9.27 7.97
CA HIS A 161 9.32 -9.93 8.32
C HIS A 161 9.11 -11.36 8.83
N ALA A 162 8.05 -11.62 9.59
CA ALA A 162 7.65 -12.97 10.01
C ALA A 162 7.38 -13.85 8.79
N ALA A 163 6.67 -13.35 7.77
CA ALA A 163 6.45 -14.07 6.54
C ALA A 163 7.73 -14.25 5.70
N MET A 164 8.62 -13.25 5.68
CA MET A 164 9.93 -13.36 5.02
C MET A 164 10.79 -14.48 5.63
N VAL A 165 10.92 -14.52 6.96
CA VAL A 165 11.73 -15.54 7.65
C VAL A 165 11.10 -16.93 7.56
N LEU A 166 9.77 -17.04 7.65
CA LEU A 166 9.03 -18.28 7.40
C LEU A 166 9.28 -18.81 5.99
N THR A 167 9.25 -17.94 4.97
CA THR A 167 9.55 -18.31 3.58
C THR A 167 11.00 -18.76 3.44
N ALA A 168 11.95 -18.02 4.02
CA ALA A 168 13.37 -18.38 3.97
C ALA A 168 13.61 -19.76 4.59
N GLN A 169 13.01 -20.03 5.75
CA GLN A 169 13.12 -21.34 6.41
C GLN A 169 12.54 -22.46 5.56
N ALA A 170 11.32 -22.30 5.03
CA ALA A 170 10.68 -23.31 4.19
C ALA A 170 11.47 -23.63 2.91
N ARG A 171 12.29 -22.67 2.45
CA ARG A 171 13.16 -22.82 1.27
C ARG A 171 14.58 -23.26 1.61
N GLY A 172 14.93 -23.43 2.89
CA GLY A 172 16.29 -23.72 3.33
C GLY A 172 17.28 -22.60 3.03
N TRP A 173 16.81 -21.35 2.97
CA TRP A 173 17.64 -20.16 2.77
C TRP A 173 18.16 -19.61 4.10
N PRO A 174 19.31 -18.91 4.10
CA PRO A 174 19.87 -18.35 5.33
C PRO A 174 18.90 -17.35 6.00
N LEU A 175 18.74 -17.48 7.32
CA LEU A 175 17.79 -16.67 8.08
C LEU A 175 18.43 -15.37 8.60
N GLU A 176 19.75 -15.39 8.80
CA GLU A 176 20.50 -14.29 9.37
C GLU A 176 20.52 -13.03 8.47
N ASN A 177 20.35 -13.21 7.15
CA ASN A 177 20.50 -12.15 6.15
C ASN A 177 19.33 -12.09 5.16
N TYR A 178 18.13 -12.59 5.51
CA TYR A 178 16.99 -12.57 4.58
C TYR A 178 16.59 -11.15 4.13
N ALA A 179 17.00 -10.11 4.86
CA ALA A 179 16.75 -8.71 4.56
C ALA A 179 17.79 -8.10 3.59
N ASP A 180 18.83 -8.82 3.21
CA ASP A 180 19.86 -8.33 2.31
C ASP A 180 19.38 -8.38 0.86
N ALA A 181 19.67 -7.34 0.07
CA ALA A 181 19.21 -7.23 -1.32
C ALA A 181 19.68 -8.40 -2.22
N GLY A 182 20.82 -9.03 -1.90
CA GLY A 182 21.34 -10.19 -2.62
C GLY A 182 20.68 -11.51 -2.26
N HIS A 183 19.95 -11.57 -1.14
CA HIS A 183 19.31 -12.79 -0.65
C HIS A 183 18.30 -13.35 -1.69
N PRO A 184 18.21 -14.68 -1.90
CA PRO A 184 17.27 -15.26 -2.86
C PRO A 184 15.83 -14.78 -2.71
N LEU A 185 15.37 -14.61 -1.46
CA LEU A 185 14.06 -14.04 -1.14
C LEU A 185 13.88 -12.64 -1.74
N GLN A 186 14.84 -11.74 -1.50
CA GLN A 186 14.73 -10.35 -1.94
C GLN A 186 14.85 -10.20 -3.45
N ARG A 187 15.57 -11.12 -4.12
CA ARG A 187 15.57 -11.22 -5.59
C ARG A 187 14.20 -11.63 -6.13
N ALA A 188 13.56 -12.63 -5.52
CA ALA A 188 12.20 -13.03 -5.90
C ALA A 188 11.16 -11.92 -5.68
N LEU A 189 11.30 -11.14 -4.60
CA LEU A 189 10.47 -9.97 -4.35
C LEU A 189 10.70 -8.87 -5.39
N ALA A 190 11.96 -8.58 -5.74
CA ALA A 190 12.29 -7.61 -6.79
C ALA A 190 11.70 -8.03 -8.15
N GLU A 191 11.84 -9.29 -8.55
CA GLU A 191 11.25 -9.83 -9.78
C GLU A 191 9.72 -9.69 -9.79
N THR A 192 9.06 -9.95 -8.66
CA THR A 192 7.60 -9.80 -8.56
C THR A 192 7.18 -8.33 -8.65
N VAL A 193 7.96 -7.42 -8.07
CA VAL A 193 7.71 -5.98 -8.20
C VAL A 193 7.86 -5.52 -9.65
N GLU A 194 8.91 -5.96 -10.36
CA GLU A 194 9.10 -5.63 -11.78
C GLU A 194 7.97 -6.17 -12.66
N ASP A 195 7.55 -7.41 -12.41
CA ASP A 195 6.44 -8.06 -13.12
C ASP A 195 5.11 -7.32 -12.91
N LEU A 196 4.73 -7.10 -11.65
CA LEU A 196 3.44 -6.52 -11.30
C LEU A 196 3.34 -5.04 -11.69
N THR A 197 4.43 -4.27 -11.54
CA THR A 197 4.47 -2.90 -12.02
C THR A 197 4.65 -2.82 -13.54
N GLY A 198 5.17 -3.86 -14.18
CA GLY A 198 5.43 -3.90 -15.62
C GLY A 198 6.65 -3.08 -16.06
N GLN A 199 7.54 -2.73 -15.13
CA GLN A 199 8.74 -1.93 -15.40
C GLN A 199 9.91 -2.39 -14.54
N ARG A 200 11.15 -2.12 -14.98
CA ARG A 200 12.34 -2.39 -14.17
C ARG A 200 12.40 -1.48 -12.93
N ILE A 201 13.03 -1.96 -11.87
CA ILE A 201 13.29 -1.14 -10.67
C ILE A 201 14.41 -0.15 -10.98
N ALA A 202 14.20 1.14 -10.68
CA ALA A 202 15.19 2.18 -10.98
C ALA A 202 16.36 2.19 -9.99
N ARG A 203 16.07 1.97 -8.70
CA ARG A 203 17.06 1.94 -7.62
C ARG A 203 16.58 1.02 -6.50
N VAL A 204 17.53 0.30 -5.92
CA VAL A 204 17.33 -0.44 -4.67
C VAL A 204 18.10 0.29 -3.56
N THR A 205 17.45 0.50 -2.43
CA THR A 205 18.07 0.99 -1.18
C THR A 205 17.48 0.26 0.02
N VAL A 206 17.70 0.76 1.23
CA VAL A 206 17.22 0.15 2.49
C VAL A 206 16.03 0.95 3.04
N ASP A 207 14.96 0.25 3.40
CA ASP A 207 13.77 0.83 4.03
C ASP A 207 14.00 1.07 5.53
N GLY A 208 13.11 1.82 6.19
CA GLY A 208 13.19 2.07 7.64
C GLY A 208 13.13 0.79 8.49
N CYS A 209 12.54 -0.29 7.96
CA CYS A 209 12.55 -1.59 8.61
C CYS A 209 13.85 -2.39 8.38
N GLY A 210 14.77 -1.94 7.52
CA GLY A 210 16.02 -2.65 7.20
C GLY A 210 15.94 -3.61 6.01
N ALA A 211 14.75 -3.89 5.47
CA ALA A 211 14.59 -4.67 4.23
C ALA A 211 14.78 -3.79 2.97
N PRO A 212 14.95 -4.38 1.78
CA PRO A 212 15.13 -3.62 0.55
C PRO A 212 13.91 -2.78 0.17
N LEU A 213 14.20 -1.61 -0.38
CA LEU A 213 13.26 -0.62 -0.86
C LEU A 213 13.46 -0.42 -2.36
N TYR A 214 12.42 -0.67 -3.13
CA TYR A 214 12.46 -0.63 -4.59
C TYR A 214 11.79 0.65 -5.10
N SER A 215 12.50 1.45 -5.92
CA SER A 215 11.89 2.60 -6.58
C SER A 215 11.22 2.23 -7.89
N VAL A 216 10.02 2.77 -8.07
CA VAL A 216 9.14 2.59 -9.21
C VAL A 216 8.42 3.92 -9.49
N SER A 217 7.68 4.01 -10.59
CA SER A 217 6.80 5.15 -10.88
C SER A 217 5.46 5.02 -10.19
N LEU A 218 4.78 6.16 -9.97
CA LEU A 218 3.43 6.17 -9.40
C LEU A 218 2.44 5.45 -10.33
N HIS A 219 2.63 5.60 -11.64
CA HIS A 219 1.87 4.88 -12.65
C HIS A 219 2.02 3.36 -12.51
N GLY A 220 3.26 2.87 -12.47
CA GLY A 220 3.54 1.43 -12.36
C GLY A 220 3.00 0.82 -11.07
N LEU A 221 3.11 1.55 -9.96
CA LEU A 221 2.51 1.13 -8.69
C LEU A 221 0.98 1.05 -8.76
N THR A 222 0.33 2.07 -9.34
CA THR A 222 -1.13 2.12 -9.45
C THR A 222 -1.67 0.98 -10.33
N ARG A 223 -1.00 0.73 -11.46
CA ARG A 223 -1.30 -0.41 -12.33
C ARG A 223 -1.13 -1.75 -11.61
N ALA A 224 -0.10 -1.91 -10.78
CA ALA A 224 0.09 -3.14 -10.01
C ALA A 224 -1.06 -3.41 -9.05
N ILE A 225 -1.56 -2.39 -8.35
CA ILE A 225 -2.70 -2.54 -7.43
C ILE A 225 -4.00 -2.80 -8.19
N ALA A 226 -4.20 -2.19 -9.36
CA ALA A 226 -5.31 -2.54 -10.26
C ALA A 226 -5.30 -4.03 -10.63
N ARG A 227 -4.13 -4.56 -11.03
CA ARG A 227 -3.94 -5.99 -11.36
C ARG A 227 -4.30 -6.90 -10.18
N LEU A 228 -3.87 -6.56 -8.97
CA LEU A 228 -4.23 -7.32 -7.76
C LEU A 228 -5.74 -7.28 -7.50
N ALA A 229 -6.36 -6.11 -7.64
CA ALA A 229 -7.77 -5.91 -7.35
C ALA A 229 -8.72 -6.71 -8.25
N THR A 230 -8.31 -6.99 -9.49
CA THR A 230 -9.06 -7.74 -10.51
C THR A 230 -8.59 -9.19 -10.70
N ALA A 231 -7.57 -9.62 -9.97
CA ALA A 231 -7.01 -10.95 -10.12
C ALA A 231 -8.01 -12.03 -9.69
N ALA A 232 -7.99 -13.18 -10.39
CA ALA A 232 -8.88 -14.29 -10.06
C ALA A 232 -8.57 -14.85 -8.65
N PRO A 233 -9.55 -15.24 -7.83
CA PRO A 233 -9.34 -15.62 -6.43
C PRO A 233 -8.32 -16.75 -6.20
N GLY A 234 -8.13 -17.64 -7.17
CA GLY A 234 -7.16 -18.75 -7.08
C GLY A 234 -5.71 -18.37 -7.41
N THR A 235 -5.45 -17.13 -7.84
CA THR A 235 -4.08 -16.62 -8.10
C THR A 235 -3.47 -16.03 -6.84
N ASP A 236 -2.14 -15.93 -6.76
CA ASP A 236 -1.47 -15.34 -5.60
C ASP A 236 -1.86 -13.87 -5.40
N GLU A 237 -2.02 -13.12 -6.49
CA GLU A 237 -2.54 -11.75 -6.49
C GLU A 237 -3.96 -11.68 -5.92
N GLY A 238 -4.85 -12.55 -6.38
CA GLY A 238 -6.23 -12.62 -5.92
C GLY A 238 -6.34 -13.01 -4.45
N ARG A 239 -5.49 -13.92 -3.98
CA ARG A 239 -5.41 -14.33 -2.56
C ARG A 239 -4.97 -13.17 -1.67
N VAL A 240 -3.91 -12.44 -2.05
CA VAL A 240 -3.47 -11.26 -1.29
C VAL A 240 -4.54 -10.17 -1.28
N ALA A 241 -5.16 -9.89 -2.43
CA ALA A 241 -6.23 -8.90 -2.50
C ALA A 241 -7.44 -9.30 -1.65
N HIS A 242 -7.82 -10.59 -1.65
CA HIS A 242 -8.89 -11.12 -0.82
C HIS A 242 -8.59 -10.95 0.67
N ALA A 243 -7.43 -11.43 1.12
CA ALA A 243 -7.00 -11.33 2.51
C ALA A 243 -7.02 -9.89 3.02
N MET A 244 -6.45 -8.95 2.25
CA MET A 244 -6.45 -7.53 2.59
C MET A 244 -7.87 -6.95 2.70
N ARG A 245 -8.79 -7.30 1.78
CA ARG A 245 -10.18 -6.83 1.78
C ARG A 245 -11.01 -7.43 2.93
N ALA A 246 -10.74 -8.68 3.29
CA ALA A 246 -11.42 -9.36 4.39
C ALA A 246 -10.97 -8.82 5.76
N TYR A 247 -9.67 -8.51 5.89
CA TYR A 247 -9.03 -8.06 7.13
C TYR A 247 -8.29 -6.72 7.00
N PRO A 248 -8.97 -5.63 6.58
CA PRO A 248 -8.35 -4.31 6.40
C PRO A 248 -7.74 -3.76 7.70
N GLU A 249 -8.31 -4.09 8.86
CA GLU A 249 -7.77 -3.71 10.15
C GLU A 249 -6.39 -4.34 10.39
N MET A 250 -6.12 -5.55 9.86
CA MET A 250 -4.80 -6.18 9.94
C MET A 250 -3.77 -5.52 9.03
N VAL A 251 -4.21 -4.93 7.91
CA VAL A 251 -3.35 -4.25 6.93
C VAL A 251 -2.80 -2.92 7.47
N SER A 252 -3.58 -2.21 8.29
CA SER A 252 -3.16 -0.92 8.85
C SER A 252 -3.34 -0.79 10.36
N GLY A 253 -4.53 -1.07 10.89
CA GLY A 253 -4.94 -0.80 12.27
C GLY A 253 -6.41 -0.39 12.33
N THR A 254 -7.09 -0.74 13.41
CA THR A 254 -8.56 -0.67 13.54
C THR A 254 -9.11 0.75 13.34
N GLY A 255 -8.41 1.77 13.85
CA GLY A 255 -8.81 3.17 13.73
C GLY A 255 -8.27 3.91 12.51
N ARG A 256 -7.45 3.24 11.67
CA ARG A 256 -6.71 3.92 10.59
C ARG A 256 -7.58 4.16 9.36
N ASP A 257 -7.26 5.25 8.67
CA ASP A 257 -8.01 5.75 7.52
C ASP A 257 -8.08 4.75 6.36
N VAL A 258 -7.02 3.99 6.08
CA VAL A 258 -6.98 2.93 5.06
C VAL A 258 -8.00 1.84 5.37
N ALA A 259 -8.02 1.33 6.60
CA ALA A 259 -8.99 0.30 6.98
C ALA A 259 -10.42 0.82 6.87
N ARG A 260 -10.67 2.04 7.38
CA ARG A 260 -11.96 2.71 7.27
C ARG A 260 -12.39 2.91 5.81
N LEU A 261 -11.47 3.29 4.93
CA LEU A 261 -11.76 3.51 3.50
C LEU A 261 -12.10 2.19 2.79
N MET A 262 -11.36 1.11 3.06
CA MET A 262 -11.67 -0.23 2.52
C MET A 262 -13.01 -0.78 3.01
N ARG A 263 -13.40 -0.46 4.25
CA ARG A 263 -14.73 -0.79 4.77
C ARG A 263 -15.84 0.07 4.15
N ALA A 264 -15.57 1.34 3.87
CA ALA A 264 -16.56 2.27 3.32
C ALA A 264 -16.86 2.02 1.84
N VAL A 265 -15.85 1.67 1.04
CA VAL A 265 -15.99 1.47 -0.42
C VAL A 265 -16.01 -0.02 -0.74
N PRO A 266 -17.14 -0.58 -1.20
CA PRO A 266 -17.27 -2.01 -1.47
C PRO A 266 -16.22 -2.54 -2.45
N GLY A 267 -15.50 -3.60 -2.06
CA GLY A 267 -14.50 -4.24 -2.90
C GLY A 267 -13.20 -3.43 -3.10
N LEU A 268 -13.02 -2.30 -2.42
CA LEU A 268 -11.81 -1.50 -2.55
C LEU A 268 -10.59 -2.23 -1.96
N LEU A 269 -9.53 -2.33 -2.75
CA LEU A 269 -8.20 -2.67 -2.27
C LEU A 269 -7.42 -1.37 -2.07
N ALA A 270 -6.84 -1.11 -0.90
CA ALA A 270 -6.10 0.12 -0.65
C ALA A 270 -4.84 -0.12 0.19
N LYS A 271 -3.81 0.71 -0.01
CA LYS A 271 -2.61 0.71 0.80
C LYS A 271 -1.96 2.09 0.87
N ASP A 272 -1.57 2.49 2.08
CA ASP A 272 -0.76 3.67 2.36
C ASP A 272 0.75 3.38 2.34
N GLY A 273 1.53 4.42 2.10
CA GLY A 273 2.95 4.47 2.33
C GLY A 273 3.35 5.75 3.06
N PHE A 274 4.45 5.69 3.81
CA PHE A 274 5.14 6.89 4.28
C PHE A 274 5.48 7.82 3.12
N GLU A 275 5.80 9.07 3.44
CA GLU A 275 6.05 10.11 2.44
C GLU A 275 4.81 10.40 1.58
N GLY A 276 3.62 10.41 2.20
CA GLY A 276 2.38 10.89 1.57
C GLY A 276 1.91 10.05 0.37
N VAL A 277 2.03 8.72 0.45
CA VAL A 277 1.69 7.80 -0.65
C VAL A 277 0.38 7.10 -0.37
N GLN A 278 -0.53 7.06 -1.35
CA GLN A 278 -1.72 6.23 -1.31
C GLN A 278 -1.92 5.55 -2.67
N VAL A 279 -2.34 4.29 -2.62
CA VAL A 279 -2.89 3.59 -3.77
C VAL A 279 -4.21 2.94 -3.40
N ALA A 280 -5.14 2.89 -4.34
CA ALA A 280 -6.38 2.14 -4.18
C ALA A 280 -6.91 1.67 -5.54
N ALA A 281 -7.59 0.53 -5.57
CA ALA A 281 -8.23 0.01 -6.78
C ALA A 281 -9.58 -0.64 -6.48
N LEU A 282 -10.53 -0.35 -7.38
CA LEU A 282 -11.87 -0.90 -7.41
C LEU A 282 -11.85 -2.32 -8.00
N PRO A 283 -12.87 -3.15 -7.70
CA PRO A 283 -12.92 -4.54 -8.17
C PRO A 283 -13.04 -4.68 -9.70
N ASP A 284 -13.33 -3.61 -10.42
CA ASP A 284 -13.40 -3.56 -11.88
C ASP A 284 -12.11 -3.06 -12.56
N GLY A 285 -11.07 -2.77 -11.78
CA GLY A 285 -9.75 -2.38 -12.30
C GLY A 285 -9.51 -0.87 -12.33
N ARG A 286 -10.53 -0.04 -12.13
CA ARG A 286 -10.31 1.41 -11.92
C ARG A 286 -9.43 1.62 -10.69
N ALA A 287 -8.41 2.46 -10.80
CA ALA A 287 -7.42 2.61 -9.73
C ALA A 287 -6.90 4.03 -9.61
N VAL A 288 -6.45 4.39 -8.40
CA VAL A 288 -5.89 5.70 -8.10
C VAL A 288 -4.53 5.56 -7.43
N GLY A 289 -3.62 6.45 -7.78
CA GLY A 289 -2.33 6.63 -7.12
C GLY A 289 -2.15 8.08 -6.72
N VAL A 290 -1.68 8.32 -5.50
CA VAL A 290 -1.43 9.63 -4.93
C VAL A 290 -0.03 9.67 -4.33
N LYS A 291 0.72 10.73 -4.62
CA LYS A 291 1.97 11.09 -3.96
C LYS A 291 1.93 12.57 -3.58
N ILE A 292 1.98 12.88 -2.29
CA ILE A 292 2.17 14.26 -1.80
C ILE A 292 3.67 14.56 -1.75
N ALA A 293 4.09 15.66 -2.36
CA ALA A 293 5.49 16.01 -2.63
C ALA A 293 6.32 16.14 -1.34
N ASP A 294 5.81 16.89 -0.37
CA ASP A 294 6.46 17.16 0.93
C ASP A 294 6.36 16.00 1.93
N GLY A 295 5.75 14.89 1.52
CA GLY A 295 5.55 13.71 2.36
C GLY A 295 4.45 13.85 3.40
N ALA A 296 3.71 14.96 3.43
CA ALA A 296 2.72 15.23 4.47
C ALA A 296 1.51 14.28 4.38
N ASP A 297 1.29 13.53 5.46
CA ASP A 297 0.18 12.56 5.53
C ASP A 297 -1.19 13.24 5.54
N ARG A 298 -1.29 14.43 6.14
CA ARG A 298 -2.58 15.15 6.30
C ARG A 298 -3.30 15.40 4.98
N ALA A 299 -2.58 15.59 3.87
CA ALA A 299 -3.15 15.84 2.55
C ALA A 299 -3.45 14.55 1.76
N ARG A 300 -2.86 13.42 2.14
CA ARG A 300 -3.00 12.13 1.44
C ARG A 300 -4.46 11.74 1.27
N MET A 301 -5.23 11.72 2.36
CA MET A 301 -6.59 11.20 2.35
C MET A 301 -7.60 12.11 1.64
N PRO A 302 -7.62 13.45 1.85
CA PRO A 302 -8.46 14.35 1.05
C PRO A 302 -8.22 14.27 -0.46
N VAL A 303 -6.96 14.15 -0.88
CA VAL A 303 -6.58 14.00 -2.29
C VAL A 303 -7.02 12.63 -2.83
N THR A 304 -6.85 11.56 -2.05
CA THR A 304 -7.31 10.21 -2.40
C THR A 304 -8.81 10.16 -2.60
N ALA A 305 -9.59 10.75 -1.69
CA ALA A 305 -11.04 10.83 -1.81
C ALA A 305 -11.45 11.55 -3.11
N ALA A 306 -10.82 12.69 -3.43
CA ALA A 306 -11.11 13.39 -4.68
C ALA A 306 -10.71 12.59 -5.94
N ALA A 307 -9.64 11.79 -5.87
CA ALA A 307 -9.25 10.89 -6.95
C ALA A 307 -10.23 9.71 -7.11
N LEU A 308 -10.69 9.11 -6.01
CA LEU A 308 -11.69 8.02 -6.03
C LEU A 308 -13.05 8.50 -6.54
N ALA A 309 -13.44 9.74 -6.21
CA ALA A 309 -14.63 10.36 -6.78
C ALA A 309 -14.54 10.47 -8.32
N ARG A 310 -13.35 10.82 -8.86
CA ARG A 310 -13.11 10.79 -10.31
C ARG A 310 -13.14 9.38 -10.88
N ALA A 311 -12.65 8.40 -10.14
CA ALA A 311 -12.77 6.99 -10.49
C ALA A 311 -14.22 6.47 -10.39
N GLY A 312 -15.22 7.32 -10.09
CA GLY A 312 -16.63 6.98 -10.09
C GLY A 312 -17.16 6.40 -8.78
N VAL A 313 -16.44 6.54 -7.66
CA VAL A 313 -16.97 6.25 -6.32
C VAL A 313 -17.88 7.40 -5.89
N ASP A 314 -19.04 7.06 -5.32
CA ASP A 314 -20.00 8.05 -4.81
C ASP A 314 -19.33 9.01 -3.79
N PRO A 315 -19.30 10.34 -4.05
CA PRO A 315 -18.80 11.33 -3.10
C PRO A 315 -19.43 11.26 -1.71
N GLY A 316 -20.68 10.79 -1.58
CA GLY A 316 -21.35 10.60 -0.30
C GLY A 316 -20.62 9.59 0.61
N ILE A 317 -20.12 8.49 0.04
CA ILE A 317 -19.30 7.48 0.75
C ILE A 317 -17.96 8.10 1.19
N LEU A 318 -17.44 9.03 0.40
CA LEU A 318 -16.12 9.63 0.58
C LEU A 318 -16.11 10.88 1.47
N ALA A 319 -17.29 11.38 1.88
CA ALA A 319 -17.42 12.65 2.59
C ALA A 319 -16.55 12.75 3.86
N GLY A 320 -16.45 11.65 4.62
CA GLY A 320 -15.62 11.58 5.83
C GLY A 320 -14.09 11.57 5.58
N PHE A 321 -13.66 11.43 4.33
CA PHE A 321 -12.26 11.39 3.91
C PHE A 321 -11.85 12.64 3.11
N ALA A 322 -12.81 13.34 2.51
CA ALA A 322 -12.59 14.45 1.59
C ALA A 322 -12.07 15.73 2.25
N ARG A 323 -12.17 15.84 3.58
CA ARG A 323 -11.88 17.06 4.32
C ARG A 323 -11.29 16.77 5.70
N THR A 324 -10.24 17.51 6.04
CA THR A 324 -9.71 17.55 7.41
C THR A 324 -10.01 18.93 8.02
N PRO A 325 -10.77 19.00 9.12
CA PRO A 325 -11.05 20.26 9.81
C PRO A 325 -9.76 20.98 10.22
N VAL A 326 -9.73 22.29 10.04
CA VAL A 326 -8.69 23.16 10.61
C VAL A 326 -9.28 23.81 11.85
N ILE A 327 -8.69 23.52 13.00
CA ILE A 327 -9.18 23.98 14.31
C ILE A 327 -8.42 25.26 14.73
N GLY A 328 -9.15 26.19 15.33
CA GLY A 328 -8.65 27.43 15.93
C GLY A 328 -9.51 27.80 17.13
N GLY A 329 -8.91 28.03 18.30
CA GLY A 329 -9.65 28.33 19.53
C GLY A 329 -10.62 27.22 19.97
N GLY A 330 -10.39 25.97 19.57
CA GLY A 330 -11.27 24.84 19.87
C GLY A 330 -12.47 24.68 18.92
N ALA A 331 -12.64 25.57 17.94
CA ALA A 331 -13.69 25.50 16.94
C ALA A 331 -13.10 25.29 15.53
N GLU A 332 -13.92 24.79 14.62
CA GLU A 332 -13.54 24.71 13.21
C GLU A 332 -13.51 26.10 12.57
N VAL A 333 -12.37 26.47 12.00
CA VAL A 333 -12.14 27.78 11.36
C VAL A 333 -11.77 27.64 9.88
N GLY A 334 -11.82 26.42 9.35
CA GLY A 334 -11.49 26.12 7.96
C GLY A 334 -11.24 24.64 7.72
N SER A 335 -10.51 24.32 6.64
CA SER A 335 -10.20 22.94 6.28
C SER A 335 -9.07 22.77 5.30
N LEU A 336 -8.45 21.59 5.38
CA LEU A 336 -7.66 21.00 4.32
C LEU A 336 -8.57 20.17 3.39
N ARG A 337 -8.50 20.45 2.09
CA ARG A 337 -9.29 19.77 1.04
C ARG A 337 -8.55 19.73 -0.30
N ALA A 338 -8.94 18.81 -1.18
CA ALA A 338 -8.42 18.75 -2.55
C ALA A 338 -8.67 20.08 -3.30
N ALA A 339 -7.76 20.41 -4.22
CA ALA A 339 -7.72 21.69 -4.92
C ALA A 339 -7.25 21.53 -6.38
N GLY A 340 -7.25 22.65 -7.12
CA GLY A 340 -6.77 22.70 -8.50
C GLY A 340 -7.56 21.78 -9.42
N ALA A 341 -6.85 21.10 -10.33
CA ALA A 341 -7.45 20.14 -11.26
C ALA A 341 -8.13 18.94 -10.59
N LEU A 342 -7.88 18.72 -9.29
CA LEU A 342 -8.51 17.68 -8.48
C LEU A 342 -9.74 18.13 -7.69
N ALA A 343 -10.04 19.43 -7.61
CA ALA A 343 -11.26 19.87 -6.94
C ALA A 343 -12.50 19.25 -7.61
N PRO A 344 -13.56 18.91 -6.86
CA PRO A 344 -14.86 18.61 -7.45
C PRO A 344 -15.26 19.78 -8.34
N ARG A 345 -15.73 19.52 -9.56
CA ARG A 345 -16.37 20.58 -10.35
C ARG A 345 -17.61 21.02 -9.57
N ALA A 346 -17.76 22.33 -9.37
CA ALA A 346 -19.04 22.85 -8.91
C ALA A 346 -20.12 22.36 -9.90
N PRO A 347 -21.33 22.02 -9.43
CA PRO A 347 -22.44 21.79 -10.35
C PRO A 347 -22.55 23.03 -11.26
N GLU A 348 -22.60 22.83 -12.58
CA GLU A 348 -22.92 23.92 -13.50
C GLU A 348 -24.23 24.54 -13.05
N GLU A 349 -24.23 25.83 -12.71
CA GLU A 349 -25.47 26.57 -12.58
C GLU A 349 -26.22 26.42 -13.91
N PRO A 350 -27.52 26.10 -13.90
CA PRO A 350 -28.30 26.08 -15.13
C PRO A 350 -28.14 27.45 -15.80
N ALA A 351 -27.76 27.44 -17.08
CA ALA A 351 -27.64 28.65 -17.88
C ALA A 351 -28.95 29.48 -17.77
N PRO A 352 -28.84 30.82 -17.73
CA PRO A 352 -29.98 31.71 -17.48
C PRO A 352 -31.11 31.58 -18.50
#